data_AF-A0A5P1UN84-F1
#
_entry.id   AF-A0A5P1UN84-F1
#
_cell.length_a   1.000
_cell.length_b   1.000
_cell.length_c   1.000
_cell.angle_alpha   90.00
_cell.angle_beta   90.00
_cell.angle_gamma   90.00
#
_symmetry.space_group_name_H-M   'P 1'
#
loop_
_entity.id
_entity.type
_entity.pdbx_description
1 polymer ?
#
loop_
_entity_poly.entity_id
_entity_poly.type
_entity_poly.pdbx_seq_one_letter_code
_entity_poly.pdbx_strand_id
1 'polypeptide(L)'
;MKKILLLLAISSLSFTAVAKVPYTATAECRFDYDDFDFCSKHSIAKYKTALAKQSPNYDATKILLNVGSPRYMRYVVIDTQTGVVFPLRDAILGFKDARGSLNGEPALIQFSVDQPQLCIEGSVYAYRDAYDNVKVCYLMEKDSRLKYGQQMRRVDIPESLK
;
A
#
# COMPACT_ATOMS: atom_id res chain seq x y z
N MET A 1 -0.78 55.75 -40.87
CA MET A 1 -1.81 54.78 -40.45
C MET A 1 -1.10 53.48 -40.06
N LYS A 2 -1.07 53.14 -38.76
CA LYS A 2 -0.22 52.09 -38.18
C LYS A 2 -1.03 50.79 -38.09
N LYS A 3 -0.68 49.76 -38.86
CA LYS A 3 -1.31 48.43 -38.81
C LYS A 3 -0.69 47.65 -37.65
N ILE A 4 -1.49 47.34 -36.63
CA ILE A 4 -1.09 46.49 -35.50
C ILE A 4 -1.47 45.05 -35.90
N LEU A 5 -0.48 44.18 -36.10
CA LEU A 5 -0.70 42.74 -36.19
C LEU A 5 -0.82 42.17 -34.76
N LEU A 6 -1.98 41.65 -34.39
CA LEU A 6 -2.12 40.77 -33.23
C LEU A 6 -1.70 39.35 -33.63
N LEU A 7 -0.61 38.85 -33.05
CA LEU A 7 -0.29 37.42 -33.04
C LEU A 7 -1.09 36.74 -31.91
N LEU A 8 -1.99 35.84 -32.30
CA LEU A 8 -2.64 34.90 -31.40
C LEU A 8 -1.67 33.74 -31.10
N ALA A 9 -1.10 33.73 -29.89
CA ALA A 9 -0.35 32.60 -29.37
C ALA A 9 -1.33 31.50 -28.92
N ILE A 10 -1.48 30.47 -29.74
CA ILE A 10 -2.27 29.27 -29.41
C ILE A 10 -1.36 28.35 -28.60
N SER A 11 -1.43 28.44 -27.27
CA SER A 11 -0.76 27.51 -26.37
C SER A 11 -1.53 26.19 -26.35
N SER A 12 -1.09 25.23 -27.17
CA SER A 12 -1.58 23.85 -27.14
C SER A 12 -1.06 23.15 -25.88
N LEU A 13 -1.89 23.07 -24.84
CA LEU A 13 -1.69 22.16 -23.71
C LEU A 13 -1.93 20.73 -24.20
N SER A 14 -0.88 20.07 -24.67
CA SER A 14 -0.90 18.64 -24.95
C SER A 14 -0.95 17.89 -23.61
N PHE A 15 -2.15 17.56 -23.14
CA PHE A 15 -2.31 16.55 -22.09
C PHE A 15 -1.98 15.20 -22.71
N THR A 16 -0.72 14.78 -22.63
CA THR A 16 -0.39 13.37 -22.83
C THR A 16 -1.07 12.58 -21.72
N ALA A 17 -2.18 11.93 -22.03
CA ALA A 17 -2.78 10.94 -21.16
C ALA A 17 -1.74 9.84 -20.96
N VAL A 18 -1.05 9.86 -19.83
CA VAL A 18 -0.08 8.81 -19.48
C VAL A 18 -0.88 7.50 -19.40
N ALA A 19 -0.56 6.55 -20.28
CA ALA A 19 -1.21 5.25 -20.27
C ALA A 19 -0.98 4.61 -18.89
N LYS A 20 -2.08 4.24 -18.21
CA LYS A 20 -1.98 3.65 -16.87
C LYS A 20 -1.38 2.25 -16.97
N VAL A 21 -0.36 1.99 -16.16
CA VAL A 21 0.34 0.71 -16.14
C VAL A 21 -0.63 -0.41 -15.73
N PRO A 22 -0.72 -1.52 -16.49
CA PRO A 22 -1.60 -2.62 -16.16
C PRO A 22 -1.07 -3.42 -14.95
N TYR A 23 -1.94 -4.20 -14.31
CA TYR A 23 -1.51 -5.21 -13.33
C TYR A 23 -0.62 -6.25 -14.02
N THR A 24 0.54 -6.52 -13.44
CA THR A 24 1.52 -7.49 -13.95
C THR A 24 1.54 -8.76 -13.11
N ALA A 25 1.78 -8.64 -11.80
CA ALA A 25 1.89 -9.79 -10.89
C ALA A 25 1.72 -9.38 -9.43
N THR A 26 1.47 -10.35 -8.57
CA THR A 26 1.61 -10.23 -7.11
C THR A 26 2.88 -10.97 -6.68
N ALA A 27 3.69 -10.35 -5.81
CA ALA A 27 4.97 -10.86 -5.38
C ALA A 27 4.86 -12.15 -4.56
N GLU A 28 3.85 -12.21 -3.70
CA GLU A 28 3.50 -13.38 -2.89
C GLU A 28 1.97 -13.54 -2.93
N CYS A 29 1.47 -14.75 -3.19
CA CYS A 29 0.02 -14.97 -3.21
C CYS A 29 -0.51 -15.27 -1.80
N ARG A 30 0.30 -15.97 -0.98
CA ARG A 30 -0.12 -16.42 0.34
C ARG A 30 1.09 -16.68 1.23
N PHE A 31 1.11 -16.09 2.41
CA PHE A 31 2.14 -16.37 3.41
C PHE A 31 1.87 -17.69 4.12
N ASP A 32 2.93 -18.28 4.70
CA ASP A 32 2.80 -19.52 5.45
C ASP A 32 1.77 -19.40 6.58
N TYR A 33 0.84 -20.37 6.60
CA TYR A 33 -0.26 -20.47 7.57
C TYR A 33 -1.19 -19.24 7.61
N ASP A 34 -1.24 -18.48 6.52
CA ASP A 34 -2.22 -17.42 6.30
C ASP A 34 -3.34 -17.92 5.37
N ASP A 35 -4.58 -17.59 5.72
CA ASP A 35 -5.77 -17.95 4.94
C ASP A 35 -6.13 -16.89 3.90
N PHE A 36 -5.46 -15.72 3.92
CA PHE A 36 -5.70 -14.65 2.97
C PHE A 36 -4.97 -14.87 1.64
N ASP A 37 -5.74 -14.95 0.54
CA ASP A 37 -5.21 -15.06 -0.82
C ASP A 37 -5.14 -13.69 -1.52
N PHE A 38 -3.92 -13.17 -1.64
CA PHE A 38 -3.62 -11.93 -2.36
C PHE A 38 -3.73 -12.05 -3.88
N CYS A 39 -3.75 -13.27 -4.41
CA CYS A 39 -3.93 -13.57 -5.83
C CYS A 39 -5.38 -13.98 -6.17
N SER A 40 -6.30 -13.91 -5.20
CA SER A 40 -7.70 -14.17 -5.46
C SER A 40 -8.25 -13.21 -6.52
N LYS A 41 -9.27 -13.66 -7.27
CA LYS A 41 -9.93 -12.84 -8.30
C LYS A 41 -10.41 -11.50 -7.75
N HIS A 42 -10.88 -11.49 -6.50
CA HIS A 42 -11.33 -10.29 -5.79
C HIS A 42 -10.18 -9.31 -5.54
N SER A 43 -9.07 -9.79 -4.97
CA SER A 43 -7.88 -8.98 -4.72
C SER A 43 -7.31 -8.40 -6.02
N ILE A 44 -7.17 -9.21 -7.07
CA ILE A 44 -6.69 -8.76 -8.38
C ILE A 44 -7.60 -7.69 -9.00
N ALA A 45 -8.92 -7.82 -8.86
CA ALA A 45 -9.87 -6.81 -9.32
C ALA A 45 -9.68 -5.46 -8.59
N LYS A 46 -9.39 -5.50 -7.28
CA LYS A 46 -9.06 -4.29 -6.51
C LYS A 46 -7.76 -3.64 -7.00
N TYR A 47 -6.71 -4.42 -7.28
CA TYR A 47 -5.44 -3.89 -7.81
C TYR A 47 -5.62 -3.21 -9.16
N LYS A 48 -6.30 -3.88 -10.10
CA LYS A 48 -6.60 -3.33 -11.43
C LYS A 48 -7.41 -2.04 -11.33
N THR A 49 -8.38 -2.00 -10.43
CA THR A 49 -9.17 -0.79 -10.17
C THR A 49 -8.32 0.34 -9.59
N ALA A 50 -7.43 0.04 -8.65
CA ALA A 50 -6.52 1.02 -8.08
C ALA A 50 -5.57 1.59 -9.14
N LEU A 51 -4.89 0.74 -9.92
CA LEU A 51 -4.03 1.17 -11.05
C LEU A 51 -4.79 2.02 -12.08
N ALA A 52 -6.06 1.71 -12.32
CA ALA A 52 -6.89 2.44 -13.27
C ALA A 52 -7.45 3.77 -12.74
N LYS A 53 -7.49 4.00 -11.42
CA LYS A 53 -8.25 5.13 -10.83
C LYS A 53 -7.48 5.98 -9.83
N GLN A 54 -6.52 5.42 -9.11
CA GLN A 54 -5.82 6.09 -8.02
C GLN A 54 -4.50 6.68 -8.52
N SER A 55 -4.16 7.87 -8.04
CA SER A 55 -2.80 8.39 -8.10
C SER A 55 -1.95 7.75 -6.99
N PRO A 56 -0.61 7.73 -7.12
CA PRO A 56 0.27 7.35 -6.02
C PRO A 56 -0.10 8.09 -4.73
N ASN A 57 -0.14 7.35 -3.62
CA ASN A 57 -0.44 7.87 -2.28
C ASN A 57 0.60 7.43 -1.25
N TYR A 58 1.62 6.68 -1.68
CA TYR A 58 2.67 6.11 -0.85
C TYR A 58 3.98 6.07 -1.62
N ASP A 59 5.09 6.46 -0.99
CA ASP A 59 6.45 6.27 -1.52
C ASP A 59 6.62 6.65 -3.01
N ALA A 60 6.26 7.91 -3.32
CA ALA A 60 6.29 8.63 -4.59
C ALA A 60 5.47 8.03 -5.74
N THR A 61 5.76 6.79 -6.12
CA THR A 61 5.20 6.11 -7.30
C THR A 61 4.44 4.84 -6.92
N LYS A 62 3.98 4.74 -5.67
CA LYS A 62 3.29 3.55 -5.19
C LYS A 62 1.92 3.89 -4.64
N ILE A 63 1.06 2.89 -4.65
CA ILE A 63 -0.27 2.94 -4.03
C ILE A 63 -0.25 1.98 -2.85
N LEU A 64 -0.48 2.47 -1.65
CA LEU A 64 -0.84 1.65 -0.52
C LEU A 64 -2.35 1.39 -0.55
N LEU A 65 -2.74 0.12 -0.61
CA LEU A 65 -4.13 -0.31 -0.77
C LEU A 65 -4.50 -1.35 0.28
N ASN A 66 -5.59 -1.12 1.02
CA ASN A 66 -6.21 -2.15 1.85
C ASN A 66 -7.12 -3.02 0.97
N VAL A 67 -6.82 -4.32 0.88
CA VAL A 67 -7.64 -5.33 0.20
C VAL A 67 -8.43 -6.22 1.16
N GLY A 68 -8.22 -6.09 2.46
CA GLY A 68 -9.01 -6.73 3.51
C GLY A 68 -10.32 -6.00 3.81
N SER A 69 -10.77 -6.12 5.06
CA SER A 69 -11.93 -5.41 5.60
C SER A 69 -11.47 -4.28 6.55
N PRO A 70 -12.35 -3.34 6.94
CA PRO A 70 -12.00 -2.30 7.91
C PRO A 70 -11.60 -2.83 9.29
N ARG A 71 -12.08 -4.02 9.69
CA ARG A 71 -11.77 -4.64 11.00
C ARG A 71 -10.64 -5.67 10.93
N TYR A 72 -10.25 -6.07 9.72
CA TYR A 72 -9.17 -7.02 9.45
C TYR A 72 -8.48 -6.56 8.16
N MET A 73 -7.59 -5.59 8.30
CA MET A 73 -6.98 -4.90 7.18
C MET A 73 -5.84 -5.77 6.62
N ARG A 74 -5.75 -5.83 5.30
CA ARG A 74 -4.69 -6.53 4.56
C ARG A 74 -4.14 -5.56 3.54
N TYR A 75 -2.97 -5.01 3.81
CA TYR A 75 -2.37 -4.01 2.94
C TYR A 75 -1.50 -4.65 1.85
N VAL A 76 -1.50 -4.01 0.70
CA VAL A 76 -0.52 -4.23 -0.36
C VAL A 76 0.05 -2.89 -0.80
N VAL A 77 1.28 -2.92 -1.30
CA VAL A 77 1.89 -1.81 -2.01
C VAL A 77 1.89 -2.14 -3.50
N ILE A 78 1.29 -1.29 -4.33
CA ILE A 78 1.27 -1.44 -5.79
C ILE A 78 2.26 -0.46 -6.38
N ASP A 79 3.27 -0.95 -7.10
CA ASP A 79 4.18 -0.11 -7.85
C ASP A 79 3.52 0.33 -9.17
N THR A 80 3.26 1.64 -9.30
CA THR A 80 2.55 2.18 -10.47
C THR A 80 3.42 2.26 -11.72
N GLN A 81 4.73 1.99 -11.61
CA GLN A 81 5.64 1.96 -12.76
C GLN A 81 5.71 0.55 -13.37
N THR A 82 5.59 -0.49 -12.55
CA THR A 82 5.77 -1.89 -12.98
C THR A 82 4.47 -2.70 -12.99
N GLY A 83 3.45 -2.25 -12.26
CA GLY A 83 2.20 -2.98 -12.09
C GLY A 83 2.32 -4.18 -11.14
N VAL A 84 3.43 -4.30 -10.42
CA VAL A 84 3.68 -5.38 -9.45
C VAL A 84 3.11 -4.99 -8.08
N VAL A 85 2.48 -5.96 -7.43
CA VAL A 85 1.86 -5.83 -6.12
C VAL A 85 2.69 -6.55 -5.06
N PHE A 86 2.99 -5.86 -3.96
CA PHE A 86 3.80 -6.34 -2.84
C PHE A 86 2.94 -6.42 -1.57
N PRO A 87 2.47 -7.61 -1.20
CA PRO A 87 1.67 -7.77 0.00
C PRO A 87 2.45 -7.52 1.28
N LEU A 88 1.75 -6.95 2.26
CA LEU A 88 2.22 -6.94 3.64
C LEU A 88 1.81 -8.25 4.32
N ARG A 89 2.76 -8.92 4.98
CA ARG A 89 2.53 -10.17 5.70
C ARG A 89 1.49 -10.01 6.81
N ASP A 90 1.58 -8.93 7.56
CA ASP A 90 0.77 -8.70 8.75
C ASP A 90 -0.67 -8.30 8.42
N ALA A 91 -1.61 -8.90 9.14
CA ALA A 91 -2.96 -8.40 9.24
C ALA A 91 -2.97 -7.31 10.29
N ILE A 92 -3.71 -6.24 10.02
CA ILE A 92 -3.80 -5.11 10.92
C ILE A 92 -5.20 -5.04 11.49
N LEU A 93 -5.25 -4.93 12.80
CA LEU A 93 -6.42 -4.94 13.64
C LEU A 93 -6.44 -3.68 14.48
N GLY A 94 -7.62 -3.35 15.03
CA GLY A 94 -7.76 -2.30 16.01
C GLY A 94 -7.03 -2.57 17.34
N PHE A 95 -7.31 -1.71 18.30
CA PHE A 95 -6.80 -1.89 19.66
C PHE A 95 -7.55 -3.00 20.39
N LYS A 96 -6.86 -3.61 21.35
CA LYS A 96 -7.39 -4.68 22.20
C LYS A 96 -7.46 -4.24 23.65
N ASP A 97 -8.45 -4.75 24.37
CA ASP A 97 -8.59 -4.58 25.80
C ASP A 97 -7.62 -5.48 26.59
N ALA A 98 -7.64 -5.35 27.93
CA ALA A 98 -6.83 -6.17 28.83
C ALA A 98 -7.15 -7.67 28.78
N ARG A 99 -8.28 -8.06 28.16
CA ARG A 99 -8.69 -9.47 27.96
C ARG A 99 -8.28 -9.98 26.58
N GLY A 100 -7.60 -9.16 25.77
CA GLY A 100 -7.14 -9.48 24.42
C GLY A 100 -8.21 -9.38 23.33
N SER A 101 -9.39 -8.84 23.64
CA SER A 101 -10.50 -8.65 22.69
C SER A 101 -10.44 -7.28 22.04
N LEU A 102 -10.84 -7.16 20.77
CA LEU A 102 -10.91 -5.85 20.09
C LEU A 102 -11.88 -4.93 20.84
N ASN A 103 -11.42 -3.73 21.21
CA ASN A 103 -12.20 -2.77 21.99
C ASN A 103 -13.10 -1.86 21.11
N GLY A 104 -12.97 -1.95 19.79
CA GLY A 104 -13.72 -1.16 18.81
C GLY A 104 -12.97 0.06 18.27
N GLU A 105 -11.84 0.43 18.86
CA GLU A 105 -10.98 1.50 18.36
C GLU A 105 -10.19 1.01 17.13
N PRO A 106 -10.22 1.73 16.00
CA PRO A 106 -9.51 1.33 14.79
C PRO A 106 -8.01 1.52 14.95
N ALA A 107 -7.22 0.78 14.15
CA ALA A 107 -5.79 1.04 14.02
C ALA A 107 -5.54 2.43 13.44
N LEU A 108 -4.49 3.10 13.90
CA LEU A 108 -3.98 4.33 13.30
C LEU A 108 -2.98 3.95 12.20
N ILE A 109 -3.25 4.38 10.97
CA ILE A 109 -2.41 4.07 9.81
C ILE A 109 -1.76 5.37 9.33
N GLN A 110 -0.44 5.45 9.45
CA GLN A 110 0.35 6.63 9.12
C GLN A 110 1.23 6.32 7.90
N PHE A 111 0.97 7.02 6.80
CA PHE A 111 1.74 6.91 5.56
C PHE A 111 1.54 8.18 4.74
N SER A 112 2.44 8.43 3.79
CA SER A 112 2.26 9.54 2.85
C SER A 112 2.98 9.25 1.54
N VAL A 113 2.67 10.06 0.52
CA VAL A 113 3.36 9.99 -0.78
C VAL A 113 4.84 10.36 -0.66
N ASP A 114 5.22 11.19 0.32
CA ASP A 114 6.59 11.69 0.47
C ASP A 114 7.44 10.87 1.44
N GLN A 115 6.86 9.85 2.10
CA GLN A 115 7.54 9.03 3.08
C GLN A 115 7.49 7.54 2.69
N PRO A 116 8.64 6.84 2.67
CA PRO A 116 8.70 5.43 2.28
C PRO A 116 8.31 4.47 3.41
N GLN A 117 7.74 4.99 4.50
CA GLN A 117 7.42 4.25 5.71
C GLN A 117 5.91 4.23 5.94
N LEU A 118 5.39 3.03 6.19
CA LEU A 118 4.04 2.80 6.68
C LEU A 118 4.14 2.49 8.17
N CYS A 119 3.62 3.34 9.04
CA CYS A 119 3.56 3.10 10.47
C CYS A 119 2.13 2.81 10.93
N ILE A 120 2.01 1.91 11.90
CA ILE A 120 0.74 1.40 12.39
C ILE A 120 0.77 1.40 13.91
N GLU A 121 -0.28 1.95 14.51
CA GLU A 121 -0.58 1.81 15.92
C GLU A 121 -1.88 1.03 16.08
N GLY A 122 -1.83 -0.09 16.78
CA GLY A 122 -2.95 -1.03 16.90
C GLY A 122 -2.44 -2.43 17.22
N SER A 123 -3.17 -3.46 16.79
CA SER A 123 -2.70 -4.84 16.92
C SER A 123 -2.35 -5.41 15.55
N VAL A 124 -1.27 -6.18 15.47
CA VAL A 124 -0.85 -6.85 14.25
C VAL A 124 -0.79 -8.35 14.45
N TYR A 125 -1.16 -9.08 13.40
CA TYR A 125 -1.22 -10.53 13.41
C TYR A 125 -0.56 -11.10 12.16
N ALA A 126 0.46 -11.90 12.36
CA ALA A 126 0.91 -12.91 11.42
C ALA A 126 1.14 -14.22 12.18
N TYR A 127 1.23 -15.35 11.47
CA TYR A 127 1.43 -16.65 12.09
C TYR A 127 2.64 -16.62 13.06
N ARG A 128 2.37 -16.93 14.34
CA ARG A 128 3.32 -16.88 15.49
C ARG A 128 3.89 -15.49 15.85
N ASP A 129 3.55 -14.46 15.09
CA ASP A 129 4.02 -13.09 15.26
C ASP A 129 2.83 -12.16 15.47
N ALA A 130 2.16 -12.32 16.61
CA ALA A 130 1.02 -11.53 17.02
C ALA A 130 1.42 -10.56 18.13
N TYR A 131 1.09 -9.29 17.96
CA TYR A 131 1.44 -8.23 18.89
C TYR A 131 0.24 -7.32 19.08
N ASP A 132 -0.12 -7.09 20.34
CA ASP A 132 -1.30 -6.33 20.73
C ASP A 132 -0.91 -4.94 21.22
N ASN A 133 -1.63 -3.91 20.74
CA ASN A 133 -1.42 -2.51 21.11
C ASN A 133 0.06 -2.08 20.99
N VAL A 134 0.56 -2.16 19.77
CA VAL A 134 1.93 -1.84 19.41
C VAL A 134 2.01 -0.74 18.35
N LYS A 135 3.14 -0.06 18.32
CA LYS A 135 3.63 0.68 17.17
C LYS A 135 4.57 -0.20 16.36
N VAL A 136 4.30 -0.34 15.07
CA VAL A 136 5.17 -1.06 14.14
C VAL A 136 5.20 -0.33 12.81
N CYS A 137 6.37 -0.28 12.20
CA CYS A 137 6.52 0.36 10.90
C CYS A 137 7.11 -0.59 9.87
N TYR A 138 6.84 -0.30 8.61
CA TYR A 138 7.21 -1.10 7.46
C TYR A 138 7.81 -0.22 6.37
N LEU A 139 8.72 -0.79 5.58
CA LEU A 139 9.29 -0.17 4.40
C LEU A 139 9.40 -1.18 3.26
N MET A 140 9.52 -0.65 2.04
CA MET A 140 9.93 -1.43 0.87
C MET A 140 11.44 -1.66 0.92
N GLU A 141 11.86 -2.89 1.19
CA GLU A 141 13.27 -3.29 1.16
C GLU A 141 13.62 -3.81 -0.23
N LYS A 142 14.74 -3.34 -0.79
CA LYS A 142 15.29 -3.86 -2.05
C LYS A 142 16.20 -5.06 -1.76
N ASP A 143 15.97 -6.15 -2.47
CA ASP A 143 16.82 -7.35 -2.43
C ASP A 143 16.84 -8.01 -3.81
N SER A 144 18.01 -8.02 -4.46
CA SER A 144 18.20 -8.54 -5.81
C SER A 144 17.99 -10.06 -5.92
N ARG A 145 17.91 -10.77 -4.79
CA ARG A 145 17.63 -12.22 -4.75
C ARG A 145 16.13 -12.51 -4.86
N LEU A 146 15.28 -11.51 -4.63
CA LEU A 146 13.84 -11.64 -4.78
C LEU A 146 13.45 -11.55 -6.26
N LYS A 147 12.43 -12.34 -6.65
CA LYS A 147 11.91 -12.39 -8.02
C LYS A 147 11.60 -11.02 -8.62
N TYR A 148 11.12 -10.09 -7.80
CA TYR A 148 10.76 -8.73 -8.22
C TYR A 148 11.64 -7.64 -7.57
N GLY A 149 12.78 -8.03 -6.98
CA GLY A 149 13.79 -7.10 -6.47
C GLY A 149 13.43 -6.32 -5.20
N GLN A 150 12.22 -6.48 -4.65
CA GLN A 150 11.77 -5.76 -3.46
C GLN A 150 10.63 -6.49 -2.72
N GLN A 151 10.43 -6.16 -1.46
CA GLN A 151 9.33 -6.65 -0.60
C GLN A 151 9.02 -5.68 0.54
N MET A 152 7.81 -5.76 1.12
CA MET A 152 7.48 -5.05 2.36
C MET A 152 8.05 -5.80 3.57
N ARG A 153 8.74 -5.09 4.47
CA ARG A 153 9.26 -5.66 5.72
C ARG A 153 9.03 -4.73 6.89
N ARG A 154 8.86 -5.32 8.08
CA ARG A 154 8.94 -4.59 9.34
C ARG A 154 10.33 -3.96 9.46
N VAL A 155 10.39 -2.70 9.85
CA VAL A 155 11.65 -1.97 10.10
C VAL A 155 12.29 -2.48 11.38
N ASP A 156 11.48 -2.61 12.44
CA ASP A 156 11.92 -2.95 13.79
C ASP A 156 10.97 -3.95 14.47
N ILE A 157 11.34 -4.37 15.68
CA ILE A 157 10.47 -5.14 16.57
C ILE A 157 9.30 -4.24 17.00
N PRO A 158 8.05 -4.74 17.00
CA PRO A 158 6.90 -3.96 17.45
C PRO A 158 7.08 -3.41 18.87
N GLU A 159 6.92 -2.09 19.02
CA GLU A 159 7.07 -1.36 20.28
C GLU A 159 5.72 -1.36 21.02
N SER A 160 5.71 -1.74 22.29
CA SER A 160 4.46 -1.74 23.08
C SER A 160 4.02 -0.31 23.40
N LEU A 161 2.73 -0.02 23.22
CA LEU A 161 2.11 1.27 23.57
C LEU A 161 1.63 1.34 25.03
N LYS A 162 2.15 0.46 25.90
CA LYS A 162 1.78 0.37 27.32
C LYS A 162 2.35 1.52 28.14
#